data_AF-A0A8J3CIL5-F1
#
_entry.id   AF-A0A8J3CIL5-F1
#
_cell.length_a   1.000
_cell.length_b   1.000
_cell.length_c   1.000
_cell.angle_alpha   90.00
_cell.angle_beta   90.00
_cell.angle_gamma   90.00
#
_symmetry.space_group_name_H-M   'P 1'
#
loop_
_entity.id
_entity.type
_entity.pdbx_description
1 polymer ?
#
loop_
_entity_poly.entity_id
_entity_poly.type
_entity_poly.pdbx_seq_one_letter_code
_entity_poly.pdbx_strand_id
1 'polypeptide(L)'
;MADELLHRGLTTIRYSLGSLRAFAEFAGRPFDLDVKDGVVTDDPDALTAVYRATRRLAERQGLATLLQVSDEVLDAGVVVTEDDVRALLEASESVVWLDEGHVTWRPSVRNRLVNTLRTLLSVHQPVDLLSARQAVENFWAYRNAGRTADQADLVVPTLTGLRAFCEWHDQLAVDDGELSATVPLDLNEELGVEAALLVELIRMSPNGVLDRTSLMETAEAFGLNLSTVSVYLTFHPAFVQLDRNAWTVRGTQVASDVAATV
;
A
#
# COMPACT_ATOMS: atom_id res chain seq x y z
N MET A 1 -7.95 7.17 -29.30
CA MET A 1 -7.10 7.09 -30.52
C MET A 1 -7.61 7.95 -31.67
N ALA A 2 -8.80 7.71 -32.26
CA ALA A 2 -9.26 8.52 -33.41
C ALA A 2 -9.36 10.01 -33.09
N ASP A 3 -9.85 10.35 -31.88
CA ASP A 3 -9.91 11.73 -31.40
C ASP A 3 -8.52 12.32 -31.11
N GLU A 4 -7.57 11.51 -30.64
CA GLU A 4 -6.18 11.94 -30.39
C GLU A 4 -5.45 12.26 -31.71
N LEU A 5 -5.64 11.42 -32.74
CA LEU A 5 -5.06 11.65 -34.07
C LEU A 5 -5.65 12.88 -34.76
N LEU A 6 -6.94 13.16 -34.55
CA LEU A 6 -7.58 14.40 -34.98
C LEU A 6 -7.04 15.61 -34.21
N HIS A 7 -6.92 15.48 -32.89
CA HIS A 7 -6.44 16.55 -32.02
C HIS A 7 -4.99 16.95 -32.35
N ARG A 8 -4.13 15.97 -32.65
CA ARG A 8 -2.76 16.20 -33.12
C ARG A 8 -2.65 16.62 -34.58
N GLY A 9 -3.77 16.76 -35.30
CA GLY A 9 -3.80 17.15 -36.71
C GLY A 9 -3.18 16.12 -37.67
N LEU A 10 -2.99 14.88 -37.22
CA LEU A 10 -2.45 13.79 -38.04
C LEU A 10 -3.50 13.23 -39.01
N THR A 11 -4.77 13.55 -38.78
CA THR A 11 -5.85 13.29 -39.72
C THR A 11 -6.92 14.37 -39.66
N THR A 12 -7.76 14.43 -40.68
CA THR A 12 -8.96 15.27 -40.79
C THR A 12 -10.27 14.46 -40.69
N ILE A 13 -10.19 13.13 -40.58
CA ILE A 13 -11.35 12.24 -40.63
C ILE A 13 -11.27 11.23 -39.46
N ARG A 14 -12.40 10.97 -38.79
CA ARG A 14 -12.50 9.86 -37.82
C ARG A 14 -12.46 8.53 -38.56
N TYR A 15 -11.58 7.63 -38.13
CA TYR A 15 -11.53 6.24 -38.60
C TYR A 15 -11.40 5.27 -37.43
N SER A 16 -11.90 4.05 -37.62
CA SER A 16 -11.74 2.96 -36.66
C SER A 16 -10.36 2.30 -36.82
N LEU A 17 -9.84 1.65 -35.77
CA LEU A 17 -8.63 0.84 -35.87
C LEU A 17 -8.79 -0.27 -36.92
N GLY A 18 -9.98 -0.89 -37.02
CA GLY A 18 -10.28 -1.89 -38.02
C GLY A 18 -10.19 -1.36 -39.45
N SER A 19 -10.59 -0.10 -39.68
CA SER A 19 -10.45 0.56 -40.99
C SER A 19 -8.98 0.84 -41.32
N LEU A 20 -8.17 1.24 -40.34
CA LEU A 20 -6.73 1.42 -40.51
C LEU A 20 -6.02 0.10 -40.84
N ARG A 21 -6.36 -0.98 -40.12
CA ARG A 21 -5.85 -2.33 -40.38
C ARG A 21 -6.19 -2.79 -41.80
N ALA A 22 -7.46 -2.70 -42.20
CA ALA A 22 -7.90 -3.08 -43.54
C ALA A 22 -7.21 -2.27 -44.65
N PHE A 23 -6.96 -0.97 -44.42
CA PHE A 23 -6.22 -0.14 -45.38
C PHE A 23 -4.74 -0.53 -45.48
N ALA A 24 -4.09 -0.80 -44.34
CA ALA A 24 -2.70 -1.26 -44.32
C ALA A 24 -2.56 -2.61 -45.05
N GLU A 25 -3.46 -3.56 -44.79
CA GLU A 25 -3.55 -4.84 -45.50
C GLU A 25 -3.75 -4.65 -47.00
N PHE A 26 -4.69 -3.80 -47.41
CA PHE A 26 -4.93 -3.47 -48.83
C PHE A 26 -3.68 -2.86 -49.49
N ALA A 27 -2.94 -2.02 -48.77
CA ALA A 27 -1.71 -1.40 -49.24
C ALA A 27 -0.48 -2.34 -49.16
N GLY A 28 -0.64 -3.57 -48.68
CA GLY A 28 0.46 -4.52 -48.49
C GLY A 28 1.48 -4.09 -47.43
N ARG A 29 1.05 -3.31 -46.43
CA ARG A 29 1.86 -2.84 -45.31
C ARG A 29 1.58 -3.68 -44.05
N PRO A 30 2.60 -4.01 -43.24
CA PRO A 30 2.37 -4.61 -41.94
C PRO A 30 1.58 -3.65 -41.04
N PHE A 31 0.72 -4.22 -40.19
CA PHE A 31 -0.09 -3.48 -39.23
C PHE A 31 -0.04 -4.21 -37.90
N ASP A 32 0.91 -3.81 -37.06
CA ASP A 32 1.26 -4.54 -35.85
C ASP A 32 0.56 -3.96 -34.61
N LEU A 33 -0.47 -3.13 -34.78
CA LEU A 33 -1.26 -2.59 -33.67
C LEU A 33 -2.48 -3.48 -33.38
N ASP A 34 -2.68 -3.73 -32.09
CA ASP A 34 -3.85 -4.41 -31.53
C ASP A 34 -4.57 -3.57 -30.47
N VAL A 35 -5.77 -3.98 -30.10
CA VAL A 35 -6.56 -3.36 -29.02
C VAL A 35 -6.87 -4.40 -27.95
N LYS A 36 -6.45 -4.11 -26.72
CA LYS A 36 -6.70 -4.96 -25.57
C LYS A 36 -7.09 -4.10 -24.37
N ASP A 37 -8.19 -4.48 -23.72
CA ASP A 37 -8.75 -3.75 -22.57
C ASP A 37 -8.93 -2.23 -22.81
N GLY A 38 -9.27 -1.85 -24.05
CA GLY A 38 -9.44 -0.45 -24.46
C GLY A 38 -8.14 0.28 -24.83
N VAL A 39 -6.98 -0.34 -24.64
CA VAL A 39 -5.66 0.22 -24.96
C VAL A 39 -5.20 -0.26 -26.33
N VAL A 40 -4.68 0.68 -27.14
CA VAL A 40 -4.02 0.37 -28.43
C VAL A 40 -2.54 0.11 -28.14
N THR A 41 -2.02 -1.04 -28.54
CA THR A 41 -0.63 -1.45 -28.30
C THR A 41 -0.09 -2.26 -29.47
N ASP A 42 1.22 -2.20 -29.72
CA ASP A 42 1.94 -3.09 -30.63
C ASP A 42 2.47 -4.37 -29.95
N ASP A 43 2.38 -4.46 -28.61
CA ASP A 43 2.77 -5.63 -27.83
C ASP A 43 1.69 -6.01 -26.81
N PRO A 44 0.64 -6.76 -27.24
CA PRO A 44 -0.43 -7.18 -26.36
C PRO A 44 0.02 -8.15 -25.26
N ASP A 45 1.13 -8.87 -25.45
CA ASP A 45 1.68 -9.78 -24.45
C ASP A 45 2.37 -9.01 -23.33
N ALA A 46 3.14 -7.97 -23.66
CA ALA A 46 3.72 -7.05 -22.68
C ALA A 46 2.65 -6.33 -21.87
N LEU A 47 1.61 -5.79 -22.53
CA LEU A 47 0.47 -5.17 -21.84
C LEU A 47 -0.18 -6.14 -20.83
N THR A 48 -0.37 -7.40 -21.25
CA THR A 48 -0.96 -8.44 -20.38
C THR A 48 -0.07 -8.75 -19.19
N ALA A 49 1.24 -8.86 -19.42
CA ALA A 49 2.20 -9.14 -18.37
C ALA A 49 2.23 -8.01 -17.35
N VAL A 50 2.29 -6.76 -17.80
CA VAL A 50 2.25 -5.55 -16.95
C VAL A 50 0.99 -5.51 -16.12
N TYR A 51 -0.20 -5.64 -16.73
CA TYR A 51 -1.46 -5.60 -15.99
C TYR A 51 -1.58 -6.73 -14.96
N ARG A 52 -1.15 -7.93 -15.32
CA ARG A 52 -1.13 -9.08 -14.41
C ARG A 52 -0.19 -8.84 -13.23
N ALA A 53 1.02 -8.35 -13.49
CA ALA A 53 2.01 -8.04 -12.47
C ALA A 53 1.50 -6.96 -11.51
N THR A 54 1.04 -5.83 -12.03
CA THR A 54 0.49 -4.72 -11.23
C THR A 54 -0.68 -5.19 -10.38
N ARG A 55 -1.65 -5.90 -10.97
CA ARG A 55 -2.80 -6.41 -10.23
C ARG A 55 -2.38 -7.35 -9.10
N ARG A 56 -1.49 -8.31 -9.37
CA ARG A 56 -1.02 -9.28 -8.37
C ARG A 56 -0.28 -8.60 -7.21
N LEU A 57 0.54 -7.58 -7.51
CA LEU A 57 1.24 -6.79 -6.49
C LEU A 57 0.26 -5.94 -5.66
N ALA A 58 -0.65 -5.22 -6.31
CA ALA A 58 -1.66 -4.40 -5.66
C ALA A 58 -2.65 -5.23 -4.81
N GLU A 59 -3.06 -6.43 -5.27
CA GLU A 59 -3.88 -7.38 -4.51
C GLU A 59 -3.16 -8.00 -3.31
N ARG A 60 -1.83 -7.95 -3.26
CA ARG A 60 -1.06 -8.48 -2.14
C ARG A 60 -0.72 -7.41 -1.12
N GLN A 61 -0.32 -6.23 -1.59
CA GLN A 61 0.29 -5.19 -0.77
C GLN A 61 -0.65 -3.99 -0.58
N GLY A 62 -1.51 -3.72 -1.56
CA GLY A 62 -2.37 -2.54 -1.66
C GLY A 62 -1.90 -1.53 -2.70
N LEU A 63 -0.62 -1.60 -3.09
CA LEU A 63 0.02 -0.77 -4.10
C LEU A 63 1.21 -1.51 -4.72
N ALA A 64 1.77 -0.95 -5.78
CA ALA A 64 2.97 -1.43 -6.45
C ALA A 64 3.81 -0.24 -6.94
N THR A 65 5.14 -0.38 -6.92
CA THR A 65 6.03 0.56 -7.62
C THR A 65 6.21 0.15 -9.08
N LEU A 66 6.54 1.11 -9.94
CA LEU A 66 6.88 0.80 -11.34
C LEU A 66 8.07 -0.17 -11.44
N LEU A 67 9.06 -0.03 -10.55
CA LEU A 67 10.20 -0.96 -10.47
C LEU A 67 9.75 -2.39 -10.14
N GLN A 68 8.91 -2.58 -9.12
CA GLN A 68 8.39 -3.91 -8.77
C GLN A 68 7.57 -4.54 -9.91
N VAL A 69 6.80 -3.71 -10.63
CA VAL A 69 6.05 -4.18 -11.80
C VAL A 69 7.02 -4.61 -12.91
N SER A 70 8.05 -3.81 -13.17
CA SER A 70 9.06 -4.10 -14.20
C SER A 70 9.81 -5.39 -13.89
N ASP A 71 10.24 -5.58 -12.64
CA ASP A 71 10.92 -6.80 -12.17
C ASP A 71 10.02 -8.03 -12.31
N GLU A 72 8.75 -7.94 -11.90
CA GLU A 72 7.81 -9.05 -12.01
C GLU A 72 7.49 -9.44 -13.46
N VAL A 73 7.45 -8.46 -14.36
CA VAL A 73 7.26 -8.69 -15.79
C VAL A 73 8.50 -9.33 -16.41
N LEU A 74 9.69 -8.91 -15.98
CA LEU A 74 10.95 -9.51 -16.37
C LEU A 74 11.07 -10.96 -15.91
N ASP A 75 10.66 -11.27 -14.69
CA ASP A 75 10.60 -12.63 -14.16
C ASP A 75 9.64 -13.54 -14.95
N ALA A 76 8.61 -12.96 -15.58
CA ALA A 76 7.71 -13.65 -16.50
C ALA A 76 8.30 -13.81 -17.93
N GLY A 77 9.52 -13.34 -18.17
CA GLY A 77 10.24 -13.45 -19.45
C GLY A 77 9.95 -12.34 -20.45
N VAL A 78 9.31 -11.25 -20.03
CA VAL A 78 8.98 -10.11 -20.90
C VAL A 78 9.88 -8.94 -20.53
N VAL A 79 10.59 -8.38 -21.51
CA VAL A 79 11.51 -7.26 -21.29
C VAL A 79 10.76 -5.95 -21.57
N VAL A 80 10.53 -5.17 -20.51
CA VAL A 80 9.94 -3.83 -20.57
C VAL A 80 10.79 -2.88 -19.74
N THR A 81 10.89 -1.62 -20.17
CA THR A 81 11.50 -0.56 -19.33
C THR A 81 10.47 0.01 -18.37
N GLU A 82 10.91 0.71 -17.32
CA GLU A 82 10.01 1.39 -16.38
C GLU A 82 9.13 2.43 -17.10
N ASP A 83 9.67 3.10 -18.14
CA ASP A 83 8.92 4.06 -18.95
C ASP A 83 7.85 3.38 -19.82
N ASP A 84 8.14 2.17 -20.34
CA ASP A 84 7.13 1.36 -21.05
C ASP A 84 6.01 0.93 -20.08
N VAL A 85 6.38 0.47 -18.88
CA VAL A 85 5.42 0.12 -17.82
C VAL A 85 4.54 1.32 -17.49
N ARG A 86 5.13 2.51 -17.28
CA ARG A 86 4.38 3.75 -17.04
C ARG A 86 3.39 4.01 -18.17
N ALA A 87 3.85 4.03 -19.42
CA ALA A 87 3.00 4.32 -20.57
C ALA A 87 1.83 3.34 -20.72
N LEU A 88 2.08 2.04 -20.51
CA LEU A 88 1.04 0.99 -20.58
C LEU A 88 0.01 1.11 -19.45
N LEU A 89 0.45 1.52 -18.25
CA LEU A 89 -0.42 1.73 -17.10
C LEU A 89 -1.22 3.04 -17.17
N GLU A 90 -0.64 4.12 -17.69
CA GLU A 90 -1.32 5.40 -17.93
C GLU A 90 -2.50 5.28 -18.90
N ALA A 91 -2.40 4.34 -19.85
CA ALA A 91 -3.48 4.06 -20.79
C ALA A 91 -4.67 3.31 -20.14
N SER A 92 -4.52 2.78 -18.92
CA SER A 92 -5.54 1.98 -18.24
C SER A 92 -6.44 2.82 -17.34
N GLU A 93 -7.76 2.71 -17.51
CA GLU A 93 -8.73 3.28 -16.55
C GLU A 93 -8.86 2.47 -15.25
N SER A 94 -8.32 1.24 -15.21
CA SER A 94 -8.36 0.37 -14.03
C SER A 94 -7.26 0.67 -13.02
N VAL A 95 -6.22 1.37 -13.46
CA VAL A 95 -5.06 1.77 -12.66
C VAL A 95 -5.36 3.10 -11.97
N VAL A 96 -4.98 3.18 -10.70
CA VAL A 96 -5.05 4.42 -9.92
C VAL A 96 -3.63 4.81 -9.53
N TRP A 97 -3.20 5.97 -9.99
CA TRP A 97 -1.91 6.56 -9.65
C TRP A 97 -1.99 7.23 -8.28
N LEU A 98 -1.07 6.86 -7.39
CA LEU A 98 -1.00 7.37 -6.03
C LEU A 98 0.03 8.50 -5.91
N ASP A 99 1.14 8.37 -6.63
CA ASP A 99 2.16 9.39 -6.87
C ASP A 99 2.92 9.07 -8.16
N GLU A 100 4.08 9.70 -8.39
CA GLU A 100 4.89 9.52 -9.62
C GLU A 100 5.40 8.08 -9.84
N GLY A 101 5.49 7.28 -8.78
CA GLY A 101 6.10 5.94 -8.80
C GLY A 101 5.21 4.81 -8.28
N HIS A 102 4.10 5.13 -7.63
CA HIS A 102 3.20 4.15 -7.01
C HIS A 102 1.83 4.10 -7.68
N VAL A 103 1.35 2.88 -7.91
CA VAL A 103 0.04 2.59 -8.49
C VAL A 103 -0.74 1.58 -7.64
N THR A 104 -2.06 1.59 -7.77
CA THR A 104 -2.94 0.52 -7.28
C THR A 104 -3.97 0.13 -8.36
N TRP A 105 -4.75 -0.92 -8.09
CA TRP A 105 -5.66 -1.53 -9.06
C TRP A 105 -7.09 -1.64 -8.50
N ARG A 106 -8.10 -1.21 -9.28
CA ARG A 106 -9.53 -1.35 -8.94
C ARG A 106 -10.07 -2.75 -9.31
N PRO A 107 -10.94 -3.39 -8.49
CA PRO A 107 -11.08 -3.35 -7.05
C PRO A 107 -10.23 -4.47 -6.40
N SER A 108 -9.31 -4.11 -5.52
CA SER A 108 -8.50 -5.08 -4.79
C SER A 108 -9.24 -5.58 -3.53
N VAL A 109 -9.56 -6.88 -3.49
CA VAL A 109 -10.29 -7.51 -2.35
C VAL A 109 -9.38 -7.74 -1.14
N ARG A 110 -8.07 -7.90 -1.36
CA ARG A 110 -7.08 -8.13 -0.31
C ARG A 110 -6.09 -6.98 -0.34
N ASN A 111 -5.96 -6.28 0.78
CA ASN A 111 -5.13 -5.08 0.81
C ASN A 111 -4.37 -5.00 2.14
N ARG A 112 -3.07 -5.33 2.10
CA ARG A 112 -2.23 -5.37 3.30
C ARG A 112 -2.02 -4.00 3.91
N LEU A 113 -1.92 -2.96 3.08
CA LEU A 113 -1.86 -1.58 3.55
C LEU A 113 -3.13 -1.24 4.33
N VAL A 114 -4.31 -1.50 3.77
CA VAL A 114 -5.59 -1.28 4.46
C VAL A 114 -5.64 -2.05 5.78
N ASN A 115 -5.27 -3.33 5.78
CA ASN A 115 -5.26 -4.12 7.01
C ASN A 115 -4.32 -3.52 8.07
N THR A 116 -3.13 -3.06 7.67
CA THR A 116 -2.17 -2.44 8.60
C THR A 116 -2.71 -1.11 9.15
N LEU A 117 -3.37 -0.31 8.30
CA LEU A 117 -4.00 0.95 8.70
C LEU A 117 -5.22 0.70 9.60
N ARG A 118 -6.04 -0.33 9.34
CA ARG A 118 -7.15 -0.72 10.22
C ARG A 118 -6.65 -1.17 11.59
N THR A 119 -5.62 -2.01 11.65
CA THR A 119 -4.97 -2.37 12.92
C THR A 119 -4.54 -1.12 13.68
N LEU A 120 -3.91 -0.14 13.02
CA LEU A 120 -3.53 1.11 13.66
C LEU A 120 -4.75 1.91 14.15
N LEU A 121 -5.75 2.13 13.30
CA LEU A 121 -6.92 2.97 13.56
C LEU A 121 -7.90 2.37 14.57
N SER A 122 -7.91 1.04 14.72
CA SER A 122 -8.71 0.36 15.75
C SER A 122 -8.22 0.67 17.17
N VAL A 123 -6.96 1.09 17.31
CA VAL A 123 -6.33 1.41 18.58
C VAL A 123 -6.48 2.88 18.93
N HIS A 124 -6.24 3.76 17.97
CA HIS A 124 -6.46 5.17 18.15
C HIS A 124 -6.86 5.77 16.82
N GLN A 125 -7.84 6.66 16.83
CA GLN A 125 -8.21 7.46 15.68
C GLN A 125 -8.80 8.79 16.16
N PRO A 126 -8.54 9.91 15.47
CA PRO A 126 -7.70 10.02 14.28
C PRO A 126 -6.19 9.80 14.55
N VAL A 127 -5.40 9.53 13.50
CA VAL A 127 -3.93 9.42 13.57
C VAL A 127 -3.30 10.29 12.49
N ASP A 128 -2.30 11.09 12.85
CA ASP A 128 -1.51 11.86 11.89
C ASP A 128 -0.89 10.97 10.78
N LEU A 129 -0.94 11.44 9.53
CA LEU A 129 -0.51 10.67 8.36
C LEU A 129 0.97 10.28 8.39
N LEU A 130 1.84 11.15 8.91
CA LEU A 130 3.26 10.84 9.04
C LEU A 130 3.48 9.70 10.04
N SER A 131 2.76 9.74 11.16
CA SER A 131 2.76 8.69 12.18
C SER A 131 2.22 7.36 11.65
N ALA A 132 1.17 7.39 10.82
CA ALA A 132 0.64 6.23 10.13
C ALA A 132 1.65 5.63 9.14
N ARG A 133 2.31 6.48 8.34
CA ARG A 133 3.35 6.03 7.41
C ARG A 133 4.52 5.36 8.16
N GLN A 134 4.97 5.93 9.26
CA GLN A 134 6.04 5.33 10.08
C GLN A 134 5.63 3.96 10.65
N ALA A 135 4.38 3.80 11.04
CA ALA A 135 3.86 2.52 11.52
C ALA A 135 3.88 1.45 10.41
N VAL A 136 3.48 1.82 9.19
CA VAL A 136 3.58 0.95 8.01
C VAL A 136 5.04 0.59 7.74
N GLU A 137 5.94 1.57 7.78
CA GLU A 137 7.38 1.37 7.54
C GLU A 137 8.00 0.37 8.50
N ASN A 138 7.83 0.57 9.81
CA ASN A 138 8.40 -0.32 10.82
C ASN A 138 7.85 -1.74 10.69
N PHE A 139 6.55 -1.88 10.46
CA PHE A 139 5.90 -3.17 10.33
C PHE A 139 6.31 -3.90 9.04
N TRP A 140 6.49 -3.17 7.94
CA TRP A 140 6.87 -3.75 6.65
C TRP A 140 8.37 -4.09 6.61
N ALA A 141 9.22 -3.31 7.28
CA ALA A 141 10.63 -3.65 7.46
C ALA A 141 10.81 -5.00 8.16
N TYR A 142 10.07 -5.24 9.25
CA TYR A 142 10.04 -6.55 9.92
C TYR A 142 9.58 -7.68 9.00
N ARG A 143 8.49 -7.44 8.26
CA ARG A 143 7.95 -8.41 7.32
C ARG A 143 8.97 -8.75 6.24
N ASN A 144 9.67 -7.76 5.69
CA ASN A 144 10.70 -7.95 4.67
C ASN A 144 11.91 -8.74 5.20
N ALA A 145 12.30 -8.53 6.46
CA ALA A 145 13.39 -9.29 7.07
C ALA A 145 13.15 -10.81 7.13
N GLY A 146 11.88 -11.25 7.10
CA GLY A 146 11.50 -12.65 7.06
C GLY A 146 11.12 -13.19 5.67
N ARG A 147 11.29 -12.42 4.60
CA ARG A 147 10.92 -12.85 3.25
C ARG A 147 12.01 -13.69 2.60
N THR A 148 11.57 -14.57 1.71
CA THR A 148 12.42 -15.33 0.81
C THR A 148 12.73 -14.51 -0.44
N ALA A 149 13.85 -14.83 -1.11
CA ALA A 149 14.36 -14.05 -2.26
C ALA A 149 13.41 -14.02 -3.48
N ASP A 150 12.45 -14.94 -3.57
CA ASP A 150 11.42 -15.02 -4.60
C ASP A 150 10.21 -14.10 -4.35
N GLN A 151 10.20 -13.36 -3.25
CA GLN A 151 9.08 -12.50 -2.89
C GLN A 151 9.45 -11.02 -2.97
N ALA A 152 8.89 -10.32 -3.96
CA ALA A 152 9.00 -8.86 -4.08
C ALA A 152 8.81 -8.16 -2.73
N ASP A 153 9.71 -7.26 -2.39
CA ASP A 153 9.68 -6.55 -1.11
C ASP A 153 8.38 -5.77 -0.91
N LEU A 154 8.00 -5.54 0.34
CA LEU A 154 6.95 -4.58 0.66
C LEU A 154 7.55 -3.17 0.62
N VAL A 155 7.02 -2.29 -0.23
CA VAL A 155 7.53 -0.92 -0.40
C VAL A 155 6.56 0.08 0.19
N VAL A 156 7.01 0.79 1.22
CA VAL A 156 6.21 1.80 1.92
C VAL A 156 5.88 2.95 0.96
N PRO A 157 4.61 3.38 0.86
CA PRO A 157 4.25 4.50 0.01
C PRO A 157 4.93 5.80 0.49
N THR A 158 5.09 6.76 -0.42
CA THR A 158 5.44 8.13 -0.04
C THR A 158 4.30 8.73 0.80
N LEU A 159 4.55 9.86 1.48
CA LEU A 159 3.47 10.53 2.23
C LEU A 159 2.34 10.98 1.29
N THR A 160 2.69 11.47 0.10
CA THR A 160 1.74 11.82 -0.98
C THR A 160 0.97 10.60 -1.45
N GLY A 161 1.67 9.51 -1.75
CA GLY A 161 1.06 8.25 -2.18
C GLY A 161 0.15 7.63 -1.13
N LEU A 162 0.52 7.70 0.15
CA LEU A 162 -0.33 7.25 1.26
C LEU A 162 -1.60 8.09 1.36
N ARG A 163 -1.49 9.42 1.25
CA ARG A 163 -2.66 10.30 1.25
C ARG A 163 -3.60 9.97 0.10
N ALA A 164 -3.08 9.93 -1.13
CA ALA A 164 -3.86 9.60 -2.32
C ALA A 164 -4.53 8.22 -2.20
N PHE A 165 -3.83 7.24 -1.62
CA PHE A 165 -4.38 5.92 -1.37
C PHE A 165 -5.54 5.96 -0.38
N CYS A 166 -5.39 6.65 0.74
CA CYS A 166 -6.44 6.76 1.76
C CYS A 166 -7.66 7.56 1.27
N GLU A 167 -7.47 8.60 0.47
CA GLU A 167 -8.56 9.37 -0.15
C GLU A 167 -9.31 8.55 -1.22
N TRP A 168 -8.60 7.66 -1.92
CA TRP A 168 -9.20 6.76 -2.91
C TRP A 168 -9.97 5.60 -2.29
N HIS A 169 -9.54 5.07 -1.14
CA HIS A 169 -10.08 3.86 -0.54
C HIS A 169 -11.29 4.15 0.37
N ASP A 170 -12.40 3.45 0.15
CA ASP A 170 -13.70 3.71 0.78
C ASP A 170 -13.73 3.58 2.32
N GLN A 171 -12.91 2.70 2.88
CA GLN A 171 -12.81 2.46 4.34
C GLN A 171 -11.98 3.50 5.11
N LEU A 172 -11.35 4.45 4.42
CA LEU A 172 -10.41 5.41 5.00
C LEU A 172 -10.86 6.83 4.66
N ALA A 173 -10.54 7.77 5.55
CA ALA A 173 -10.75 9.19 5.30
C ALA A 173 -9.54 9.99 5.81
N VAL A 174 -9.19 11.04 5.09
CA VAL A 174 -8.15 11.98 5.46
C VAL A 174 -8.77 13.37 5.58
N ASP A 175 -8.61 14.01 6.73
CA ASP A 175 -9.03 15.39 6.97
C ASP A 175 -7.89 16.14 7.66
N ASP A 176 -7.48 17.29 7.14
CA ASP A 176 -6.37 18.11 7.66
C ASP A 176 -5.06 17.35 7.98
N GLY A 177 -4.77 16.25 7.27
CA GLY A 177 -3.58 15.41 7.48
C GLY A 177 -3.76 14.34 8.55
N GLU A 178 -4.95 14.22 9.12
CA GLU A 178 -5.34 13.18 10.05
C GLU A 178 -6.10 12.06 9.33
N LEU A 179 -5.68 10.82 9.58
CA LEU A 179 -6.28 9.60 9.04
C LEU A 179 -7.31 9.03 10.03
N SER A 180 -8.49 8.68 9.53
CA SER A 180 -9.54 8.00 10.28
C SER A 180 -10.16 6.86 9.48
N ALA A 181 -10.87 5.97 10.16
CA ALA A 181 -11.64 4.92 9.51
C ALA A 181 -13.08 5.41 9.28
N THR A 182 -13.63 5.13 8.10
CA THR A 182 -15.04 5.44 7.78
C THR A 182 -15.99 4.31 8.21
N VAL A 183 -15.43 3.16 8.57
CA VAL A 183 -16.16 1.98 9.04
C VAL A 183 -15.81 1.69 10.51
N PRO A 184 -16.75 1.14 11.30
CA PRO A 184 -16.46 0.70 12.66
C PRO A 184 -15.34 -0.35 12.66
N LEU A 185 -14.41 -0.23 13.62
CA LEU A 185 -13.32 -1.17 13.83
C LEU A 185 -13.43 -1.75 15.24
N ASP A 186 -13.33 -3.06 15.38
CA ASP A 186 -13.23 -3.73 16.68
C ASP A 186 -11.77 -4.02 17.01
N LEU A 187 -11.35 -3.62 18.21
CA LEU A 187 -9.95 -3.77 18.65
C LEU A 187 -9.50 -5.23 18.65
N ASN A 188 -10.34 -6.16 19.12
CA ASN A 188 -9.96 -7.57 19.24
C ASN A 188 -9.94 -8.27 17.89
N GLU A 189 -10.88 -7.93 16.99
CA GLU A 189 -10.90 -8.46 15.63
C GLU A 189 -9.68 -7.99 14.81
N GLU A 190 -9.27 -6.73 14.95
CA GLU A 190 -8.18 -6.16 14.14
C GLU A 190 -6.77 -6.48 14.66
N LEU A 191 -6.59 -6.63 15.98
CA LEU A 191 -5.28 -6.90 16.60
C LEU A 191 -5.06 -8.37 16.95
N GLY A 192 -6.13 -9.12 17.16
CA GLY A 192 -6.08 -10.37 17.89
C GLY A 192 -5.90 -10.17 19.40
N VAL A 193 -6.20 -11.22 20.16
CA VAL A 193 -6.32 -11.18 21.63
C VAL A 193 -5.06 -10.69 22.32
N GLU A 194 -3.89 -11.16 21.89
CA GLU A 194 -2.62 -10.87 22.57
C GLU A 194 -2.22 -9.38 22.43
N ALA A 195 -2.31 -8.83 21.22
CA ALA A 195 -1.96 -7.43 20.97
C ALA A 195 -3.02 -6.48 21.55
N ALA A 196 -4.31 -6.84 21.49
CA ALA A 196 -5.38 -6.08 22.15
C ALA A 196 -5.17 -6.02 23.67
N LEU A 197 -4.79 -7.13 24.30
CA LEU A 197 -4.47 -7.17 25.72
C LEU A 197 -3.28 -6.24 26.06
N LEU A 198 -2.20 -6.26 25.28
CA LEU A 198 -1.07 -5.35 25.51
C LEU A 198 -1.46 -3.87 25.40
N VAL A 199 -2.33 -3.51 24.46
CA VAL A 199 -2.90 -2.16 24.35
C VAL A 199 -3.65 -1.78 25.63
N GLU A 200 -4.51 -2.68 26.13
CA GLU A 200 -5.27 -2.45 27.37
C GLU A 200 -4.36 -2.33 28.59
N LEU A 201 -3.31 -3.15 28.71
CA LEU A 201 -2.33 -3.04 29.79
C LEU A 201 -1.65 -1.67 29.83
N ILE A 202 -1.25 -1.15 28.66
CA ILE A 202 -0.66 0.20 28.56
C ILE A 202 -1.69 1.27 28.92
N ARG A 203 -2.95 1.14 28.47
CA ARG A 203 -4.04 2.08 28.80
C ARG A 203 -4.43 2.10 30.27
N MET A 204 -4.27 0.97 30.97
CA MET A 204 -4.49 0.88 32.42
C MET A 204 -3.39 1.58 33.24
N SER A 205 -2.25 1.91 32.63
CA SER A 205 -1.21 2.71 33.28
C SER A 205 -1.70 4.15 33.47
N PRO A 206 -1.43 4.79 34.63
CA PRO A 206 -1.88 6.15 34.94
C PRO A 206 -1.55 7.20 33.87
N ASN A 207 -0.43 7.01 33.16
CA ASN A 207 0.06 7.96 32.15
C ASN A 207 -0.02 7.41 30.71
N GLY A 208 -0.62 6.24 30.50
CA GLY A 208 -0.62 5.57 29.19
C GLY A 208 0.78 5.15 28.72
N VAL A 209 1.75 5.07 29.64
CA VAL A 209 3.14 4.67 29.37
C VAL A 209 3.51 3.58 30.36
N LEU A 210 4.17 2.53 29.87
CA LEU A 210 4.77 1.49 30.71
C LEU A 210 6.22 1.26 30.33
N ASP A 211 7.04 0.98 31.33
CA ASP A 211 8.40 0.53 31.06
C ASP A 211 8.42 -0.94 30.63
N ARG A 212 9.52 -1.36 29.97
CA ARG A 212 9.64 -2.73 29.43
C ARG A 212 9.40 -3.78 30.51
N THR A 213 10.01 -3.62 31.67
CA THR A 213 10.02 -4.65 32.72
C THR A 213 8.62 -4.81 33.28
N SER A 214 7.98 -3.70 33.68
CA SER A 214 6.61 -3.73 34.20
C SER A 214 5.62 -4.28 33.18
N LEU A 215 5.76 -3.93 31.89
CA LEU A 215 4.89 -4.45 30.84
C LEU A 215 5.10 -5.95 30.62
N MET A 216 6.34 -6.45 30.64
CA MET A 216 6.64 -7.87 30.50
C MET A 216 6.12 -8.68 31.68
N GLU A 217 6.37 -8.24 32.90
CA GLU A 217 5.89 -8.92 34.13
C GLU A 217 4.36 -8.99 34.16
N THR A 218 3.71 -7.88 33.82
CA THR A 218 2.25 -7.83 33.75
C THR A 218 1.73 -8.75 32.63
N ALA A 219 2.30 -8.69 31.43
CA ALA A 219 1.92 -9.54 30.32
C ALA A 219 2.07 -11.04 30.64
N GLU A 220 3.17 -11.45 31.31
CA GLU A 220 3.38 -12.82 31.77
C GLU A 220 2.34 -13.24 32.81
N ALA A 221 1.98 -12.35 33.74
CA ALA A 221 0.93 -12.62 34.72
C ALA A 221 -0.45 -12.86 34.07
N PHE A 222 -0.70 -12.29 32.89
CA PHE A 222 -1.87 -12.57 32.07
C PHE A 222 -1.69 -13.74 31.08
N GLY A 223 -0.57 -14.47 31.16
CA GLY A 223 -0.32 -15.69 30.39
C GLY A 223 0.24 -15.46 28.98
N LEU A 224 0.74 -14.25 28.66
CA LEU A 224 1.37 -13.98 27.37
C LEU A 224 2.78 -14.55 27.30
N ASN A 225 3.16 -15.04 26.12
CA ASN A 225 4.54 -15.44 25.85
C ASN A 225 5.43 -14.21 25.69
N LEU A 226 6.45 -14.06 26.55
CA LEU A 226 7.36 -12.91 26.55
C LEU A 226 8.14 -12.70 25.24
N SER A 227 8.38 -13.77 24.47
CA SER A 227 8.98 -13.65 23.13
C SER A 227 8.02 -12.96 22.15
N THR A 228 6.73 -13.32 22.20
CA THR A 228 5.68 -12.66 21.41
C THR A 228 5.53 -11.19 21.80
N VAL A 229 5.50 -10.90 23.10
CA VAL A 229 5.45 -9.51 23.61
C VAL A 229 6.63 -8.70 23.09
N SER A 230 7.84 -9.27 23.14
CA SER A 230 9.04 -8.61 22.62
C SER A 230 8.92 -8.29 21.13
N VAL A 231 8.40 -9.21 20.31
CA VAL A 231 8.17 -9.00 18.87
C VAL A 231 7.15 -7.88 18.64
N TYR A 232 6.04 -7.89 19.39
CA TYR A 232 5.00 -6.85 19.25
C TYR A 232 5.51 -5.46 19.62
N LEU A 233 6.21 -5.31 20.74
CA LEU A 233 6.74 -4.01 21.16
C LEU A 233 7.78 -3.42 20.21
N THR A 234 8.40 -4.24 19.38
CA THR A 234 9.38 -3.79 18.38
C THR A 234 8.74 -3.49 17.03
N PHE A 235 7.78 -4.32 16.57
CA PHE A 235 7.36 -4.30 15.17
C PHE A 235 5.87 -4.01 14.94
N HIS A 236 5.02 -4.20 15.95
CA HIS A 236 3.58 -4.07 15.75
C HIS A 236 3.17 -2.59 15.63
N PRO A 237 2.31 -2.23 14.64
CA PRO A 237 2.05 -0.83 14.30
C PRO A 237 1.40 -0.01 15.43
N ALA A 238 0.69 -0.67 16.34
CA ALA A 238 0.02 -0.05 17.47
C ALA A 238 0.95 0.52 18.55
N PHE A 239 2.20 0.06 18.63
CA PHE A 239 3.11 0.46 19.71
C PHE A 239 4.18 1.42 19.20
N VAL A 240 4.62 2.28 20.11
CA VAL A 240 5.76 3.17 19.87
C VAL A 240 6.63 3.22 21.11
N GLN A 241 7.93 3.14 20.90
CA GLN A 241 8.94 3.36 21.93
C GLN A 241 9.20 4.86 22.02
N LEU A 242 8.95 5.46 23.18
CA LEU A 242 9.18 6.89 23.44
C LEU A 242 10.64 7.15 23.82
N ASP A 243 11.20 6.25 24.63
CA ASP A 243 12.59 6.27 25.07
C ASP A 243 13.11 4.83 25.25
N ARG A 244 14.41 4.65 25.55
CA ARG A 244 15.12 3.38 25.69
C ARG A 244 14.34 2.32 26.49
N ASN A 245 13.55 2.73 27.48
CA ASN A 245 12.78 1.82 28.31
C ASN A 245 11.28 2.15 28.45
N ALA A 246 10.69 3.03 27.63
CA ALA A 246 9.25 3.37 27.71
C ALA A 246 8.48 3.08 26.42
N TRP A 247 7.33 2.43 26.57
CA TRP A 247 6.38 2.15 25.49
C TRP A 247 5.04 2.79 25.76
N THR A 248 4.43 3.28 24.69
CA THR A 248 3.03 3.73 24.67
C THR A 248 2.32 3.19 23.44
N VAL A 249 1.02 3.44 23.40
CA VAL A 249 0.15 3.17 22.26
C VAL A 249 0.19 4.36 21.31
N ARG A 250 0.46 4.10 20.02
CA ARG A 250 0.57 5.12 18.98
C ARG A 250 -0.73 5.93 18.86
N GLY A 251 -0.59 7.25 18.74
CA GLY A 251 -1.70 8.19 18.70
C GLY A 251 -2.17 8.70 20.07
N THR A 252 -1.79 8.04 21.17
CA THR A 252 -2.13 8.53 22.51
C THR A 252 -1.34 9.79 22.84
N GLN A 253 -2.02 10.84 23.32
CA GLN A 253 -1.34 12.00 23.89
C GLN A 253 -0.70 11.59 25.22
N VAL A 254 0.63 11.64 25.28
CA VAL A 254 1.40 11.41 26.50
C VAL A 254 1.73 12.77 27.12
N ALA A 255 1.53 12.90 28.43
CA ALA A 255 1.86 14.12 29.14
C ALA A 255 3.35 14.46 28.98
N SER A 256 3.65 15.72 28.66
CA SER A 256 4.96 16.19 28.20
C SER A 256 6.06 16.12 29.26
N ASP A 257 5.69 16.00 30.54
CA ASP A 257 6.57 15.73 31.68
C ASP A 257 7.09 14.28 31.70
N VAL A 258 6.33 13.32 31.17
CA VAL A 258 6.73 11.90 31.12
C VAL A 258 7.73 11.64 29.98
N ALA A 259 7.55 12.28 28.83
CA ALA A 259 8.46 12.15 27.69
C ALA A 259 9.88 12.70 27.95
N ALA A 260 10.05 13.57 28.95
CA ALA A 260 11.33 14.19 29.32
C ALA A 260 12.01 13.53 30.55
N THR A 261 11.30 12.65 31.27
CA THR A 261 11.74 12.08 32.55
C THR A 261 12.05 10.58 32.46
N VAL A 262 11.77 9.93 31.32
CA VAL A 262 12.22 8.56 31.04
C VAL A 262 13.52 8.60 30.26
#